data_AF-A0A158G1S9-F1
#
_entry.id   AF-A0A158G1S9-F1
#
_cell.length_a   1.000
_cell.length_b   1.000
_cell.length_c   1.000
_cell.angle_alpha   90.00
_cell.angle_beta   90.00
_cell.angle_gamma   90.00
#
_symmetry.space_group_name_H-M   'P 1'
#
loop_
_entity.id
_entity.type
_entity.pdbx_description
1 polymer ?
#
loop_
_entity_poly.entity_id
_entity_poly.type
_entity_poly.pdbx_seq_one_letter_code
_entity_poly.pdbx_strand_id
1 'polypeptide(L)' 'MRKISETKAFDLSIAAIRTAQGKGNPEDFATGTPEWQSAQLGVMQDTLRIIDLLRTERKAALRGNIDKRYIAGKERARK' A
#
# COMPACT_ATOMS: atom_id res chain seq x y z
N MET A 1 -22.39 4.28 -12.56
CA MET A 1 -21.25 3.44 -12.14
C MET A 1 -21.67 2.57 -10.96
N ARG A 2 -21.36 1.27 -11.00
CA ARG A 2 -21.59 0.38 -9.85
C ARG A 2 -20.59 0.75 -8.75
N LYS A 3 -21.05 1.01 -7.53
CA LYS A 3 -20.15 1.20 -6.38
C LYS A 3 -19.40 -0.10 -6.13
N ILE A 4 -18.08 -0.06 -6.21
CA ILE A 4 -17.22 -1.13 -5.70
C ILE A 4 -16.98 -0.87 -4.21
N SER A 5 -16.93 -1.94 -3.41
CA SER A 5 -16.54 -1.80 -2.00
C SER A 5 -15.07 -1.40 -1.91
N GLU A 6 -14.68 -0.74 -0.82
CA GLU A 6 -13.29 -0.36 -0.58
C GLU A 6 -12.38 -1.59 -0.55
N THR A 7 -12.84 -2.70 0.05
CA THR A 7 -12.12 -3.98 0.02
C THR A 7 -11.87 -4.45 -1.41
N LYS A 8 -12.89 -4.40 -2.28
CA LYS A 8 -12.73 -4.84 -3.66
C LYS A 8 -11.80 -3.91 -4.46
N ALA A 9 -11.86 -2.60 -4.20
CA ALA A 9 -10.96 -1.64 -4.81
C ALA A 9 -9.50 -1.88 -4.40
N PHE A 10 -9.29 -2.20 -3.11
CA PHE A 10 -7.98 -2.56 -2.58
C PHE A 10 -7.45 -3.84 -3.24
N ASP A 11 -8.24 -4.92 -3.27
CA ASP A 11 -7.85 -6.17 -3.92
C ASP A 11 -7.46 -5.97 -5.40
N LEU A 12 -8.26 -5.21 -6.14
CA LEU A 12 -7.98 -4.89 -7.55
C LEU A 12 -6.69 -4.08 -7.72
N SER A 13 -6.39 -3.18 -6.77
CA SER A 13 -5.14 -2.40 -6.81
C SER A 13 -3.93 -3.30 -6.62
N ILE A 14 -4.00 -4.27 -5.71
CA ILE A 14 -2.93 -5.26 -5.51
C ILE A 14 -2.74 -6.10 -6.78
N ALA A 15 -3.82 -6.60 -7.37
CA ALA A 15 -3.76 -7.39 -8.60
C ALA A 15 -3.12 -6.60 -9.76
N ALA A 16 -3.51 -5.34 -9.95
CA ALA A 16 -2.95 -4.47 -10.98
C ALA A 16 -1.45 -4.22 -10.78
N ILE A 17 -1.00 -3.98 -9.54
CA ILE A 17 0.43 -3.82 -9.22
C ILE A 17 1.20 -5.10 -9.54
N ARG A 18 0.66 -6.27 -9.18
CA ARG A 18 1.30 -7.55 -9.46
C ARG A 18 1.45 -7.81 -10.95
N THR A 19 0.40 -7.56 -11.74
CA THR A 19 0.45 -7.64 -13.20
C THR A 19 1.51 -6.71 -13.78
N ALA A 20 1.60 -5.46 -13.32
CA ALA A 20 2.62 -4.52 -13.76
C ALA A 20 4.06 -4.96 -13.40
N GLN A 21 4.21 -5.79 -12.38
CA GLN A 21 5.48 -6.40 -11.97
C GLN A 21 5.78 -7.74 -12.69
N GLY A 22 4.90 -8.20 -13.58
CA GLY A 22 5.03 -9.50 -14.24
C GLY A 22 4.79 -10.70 -13.31
N LYS A 23 4.17 -10.47 -12.15
CA LYS A 23 3.78 -11.53 -11.21
C LYS A 23 2.38 -12.05 -11.57
N GLY A 24 2.18 -13.37 -11.51
CA GLY A 24 0.86 -13.97 -11.68
C GLY A 24 -0.07 -13.70 -10.49
N ASN A 25 -1.34 -13.44 -10.77
CA ASN A 25 -2.42 -13.36 -9.79
C ASN A 25 -3.03 -14.76 -9.57
N PRO A 26 -3.69 -15.02 -8.42
CA PRO A 26 -4.32 -16.31 -8.20
C PRO A 26 -5.36 -16.68 -9.27
N GLU A 27 -6.07 -15.72 -9.86
CA GLU A 27 -7.01 -15.99 -10.96
C GLU A 27 -6.37 -16.51 -12.25
N ASP A 28 -5.05 -16.38 -12.40
CA ASP A 28 -4.31 -16.86 -13.57
C ASP A 28 -4.02 -18.37 -13.51
N PHE A 29 -4.27 -19.01 -12.36
CA PHE A 29 -3.92 -20.41 -12.09
C PHE A 29 -5.14 -21.23 -11.67
N ALA A 30 -5.12 -22.52 -12.00
CA ALA A 30 -6.16 -23.44 -11.55
C ALA A 30 -6.15 -23.55 -10.02
N THR A 31 -7.32 -23.41 -9.40
CA THR A 31 -7.46 -23.43 -7.93
C THR A 31 -6.93 -24.73 -7.34
N GLY A 32 -6.16 -24.62 -6.25
CA GLY A 32 -5.58 -25.76 -5.54
C GLY A 32 -4.21 -26.24 -6.07
N THR A 33 -3.75 -25.72 -7.21
CA THR A 33 -2.40 -26.01 -7.71
C THR A 33 -1.32 -25.35 -6.86
N PRO A 34 -0.06 -25.86 -6.87
CA PRO A 34 1.06 -25.20 -6.21
C PRO A 34 1.28 -23.76 -6.69
N GLU A 35 1.08 -23.48 -7.98
CA GLU A 35 1.22 -22.15 -8.56
C GLU A 35 0.14 -21.20 -8.02
N TRP A 36 -1.10 -21.68 -7.90
CA TRP A 36 -2.20 -20.92 -7.28
C TRP A 36 -1.90 -20.62 -5.81
N GLN A 37 -1.41 -21.59 -5.04
CA GLN A 37 -1.02 -21.39 -3.63
C GLN A 37 0.13 -20.38 -3.50
N SER A 38 1.12 -20.47 -4.40
CA SER A 38 2.25 -19.53 -4.44
C SER A 38 1.78 -18.11 -4.78
N ALA A 39 0.85 -17.96 -5.73
CA ALA A 39 0.25 -16.67 -6.05
C ALA A 39 -0.54 -16.08 -4.87
N GLN A 40 -1.32 -16.90 -4.14
CA GLN A 40 -2.04 -16.49 -2.93
C GLN A 40 -1.08 -15.96 -1.86
N LEU A 41 -0.02 -16.71 -1.56
CA LEU A 41 1.00 -16.28 -0.62
C LEU A 41 1.68 -14.97 -1.07
N GLY A 42 1.96 -14.86 -2.37
CA GLY A 42 2.52 -13.64 -2.95
C GLY A 42 1.62 -12.42 -2.78
N VAL A 43 0.30 -12.57 -2.96
CA VAL A 43 -0.68 -11.49 -2.71
C VAL A 43 -0.64 -11.05 -1.24
N MET A 44 -0.60 -11.99 -0.30
CA MET A 44 -0.51 -11.68 1.13
C MET A 44 0.78 -10.93 1.47
N GLN A 45 1.92 -11.36 0.92
CA GLN A 45 3.22 -10.70 1.12
C GLN A 45 3.24 -9.29 0.53
N ASP A 46 2.72 -9.10 -0.69
CA ASP A 46 2.64 -7.78 -1.33
C ASP A 46 1.72 -6.83 -0.55
N THR A 47 0.62 -7.35 -0.01
CA THR A 47 -0.30 -6.60 0.85
C THR A 47 0.40 -6.10 2.11
N LEU A 48 1.09 -6.99 2.84
CA LEU A 48 1.83 -6.62 4.05
C LEU A 48 2.94 -5.60 3.76
N ARG A 49 3.66 -5.77 2.66
CA ARG A 49 4.69 -4.83 2.21
C ARG A 49 4.12 -3.44 1.95
N ILE A 50 2.98 -3.33 1.25
CA ILE A 50 2.33 -2.04 0.95
C ILE A 50 1.85 -1.36 2.24
N ILE A 51 1.27 -2.12 3.18
CA ILE A 51 0.85 -1.58 4.47
C ILE A 51 2.05 -0.99 5.24
N ASP A 52 3.20 -1.65 5.20
CA ASP A 52 4.41 -1.15 5.86
C ASP A 52 5.01 0.10 5.17
N LEU A 53 4.97 0.15 3.84
CA LEU A 53 5.34 1.35 3.10
C LEU A 53 4.45 2.54 3.47
N LEU A 54 3.13 2.36 3.46
CA LEU A 54 2.17 3.40 3.86
C LEU A 54 2.38 3.85 5.31
N ARG A 55 2.71 2.92 6.21
CA ARG A 55 3.07 3.24 7.60
C ARG A 55 4.32 4.12 7.66
N THR A 56 5.33 3.80 6.86
CA THR A 56 6.60 4.55 6.80
C THR A 56 6.40 5.95 6.22
N GLU A 57 5.67 6.06 5.11
CA GLU A 57 5.29 7.34 4.51
C GLU A 57 4.51 8.22 5.48
N ARG A 58 3.55 7.64 6.22
CA ARG A 58 2.80 8.36 7.26
C ARG A 58 3.71 8.91 8.34
N LYS A 59 4.69 8.14 8.82
CA LYS A 59 5.64 8.60 9.83
C LYS A 59 6.50 9.76 9.30
N ALA A 60 6.97 9.67 8.06
CA ALA A 60 7.75 10.73 7.43
C ALA A 60 6.93 12.03 7.29
N ALA A 61 5.68 11.94 6.85
CA ALA A 61 4.77 13.08 6.74
C ALA A 61 4.50 13.74 8.10
N LEU A 62 4.29 12.94 9.16
CA LEU A 62 4.08 13.46 10.51
C LEU A 62 5.33 14.18 11.04
N ARG A 63 6.52 13.63 10.80
CA ARG A 63 7.79 14.29 11.19
C ARG A 63 7.95 15.63 10.48
N GLY A 64 7.79 15.68 9.16
CA GLY A 64 7.86 16.94 8.41
C GLY A 64 6.85 17.98 8.87
N ASN A 65 5.66 17.57 9.30
CA ASN A 65 4.66 18.48 9.87
C ASN A 65 5.06 19.04 11.24
N ILE A 66 5.73 18.24 12.08
CA ILE A 66 6.27 18.69 13.36
C ILE A 66 7.38 19.74 13.12
N ASP A 67 8.29 19.45 12.20
CA ASP A 67 9.42 20.34 11.89
C ASP A 67 8.93 21.71 11.38
N LYS A 68 7.93 21.72 10.48
CA LYS A 68 7.30 22.96 10.00
C LYS A 68 6.71 23.80 11.12
N ARG A 69 6.02 23.17 12.09
CA ARG A 69 5.44 23.87 13.24
C ARG A 69 6.50 24.45 14.17
N TYR A 70 7.59 23.73 14.38
CA TYR A 70 8.72 24.20 15.20
C TYR A 70 9.37 25.45 14.58
N ILE A 71 9.63 25.44 13.27
CA ILE A 71 10.21 26.59 12.55
C ILE A 71 9.27 27.80 12.64
N ALA A 72 7.98 27.62 12.35
CA ALA A 72 6.99 28.69 12.44
C ALA A 72 6.88 29.28 13.86
N GLY A 73 7.02 28.45 14.90
CA GLY A 73 7.06 28.90 16.29
C GLY A 73 8.29 29.76 16.61
N LYS A 74 9.47 29.37 16.11
CA LYS A 74 10.71 30.17 16.26
C LYS A 74 10.65 31.51 15.53
N GLU A 75 10.04 31.57 14.34
CA GLU A 75 9.88 32.82 13.60
C GLU A 75 8.91 33.79 14.29
N ARG A 76 7.84 33.27 14.89
CA ARG A 76 6.92 34.10 15.70
C ARG A 76 7.56 34.64 16.98
N ALA A 77 8.43 33.86 17.62
CA ALA A 77 9.15 34.30 18.82
C ALA A 77 10.27 35.32 18.55
N ARG A 78 10.64 35.54 17.28
CA ARG A 78 11.64 36.52 16.85
C ARG A 78 11.05 37.86 16.37
N LYS A 79 9.73 37.95 16.24
CA LYS A 79 8.99 39.18 15.91
C LYS A 79 8.39 39.76 17.18
#